data_AF-A0A4Y2E6Y1-F1
#
_entry.id   AF-A0A4Y2E6Y1-F1
#
_cell.length_a   1.000
_cell.length_b   1.000
_cell.length_c   1.000
_cell.angle_alpha   90.00
_cell.angle_beta   90.00
_cell.angle_gamma   90.00
#
_symmetry.space_group_name_H-M   'P 1'
#
loop_
_entity.id
_entity.type
_entity.pdbx_description
1 polymer ?
#
loop_
_entity_poly.entity_id
_entity_poly.type
_entity_poly.pdbx_seq_one_letter_code
_entity_poly.pdbx_strand_id
1 'polypeptide(L)'
;MCEDMGSLHTTLLLHTEVRWLLRGKMLVRIFESRMELMAYFIGHKFELSDRLNNMAWLSTLAHLADIFRKLNELCLALQGKQVNILQAKDKLVAFSRKIQYWISAVEQNNFECFRTLSDFLEEYEVDLDMEIRDGIKTHLSSLQQSLT
;
A
#
# COMPACT_ATOMS: atom_id res chain seq x y z
N MET A 1 6.04 42.40 -2.01
CA MET A 1 5.70 41.34 -1.05
C MET A 1 4.60 40.49 -1.66
N CYS A 2 4.94 39.33 -2.23
CA CYS A 2 4.12 38.10 -2.31
C CYS A 2 4.76 37.16 -3.35
N GLU A 3 5.93 36.58 -3.02
CA GLU A 3 6.51 35.47 -3.82
C GLU A 3 6.80 34.22 -2.97
N ASP A 4 6.74 34.32 -1.64
CA ASP A 4 7.09 33.21 -0.74
C ASP A 4 5.94 32.25 -0.39
N MET A 5 4.68 32.61 -0.63
CA MET A 5 3.58 31.66 -0.36
C MET A 5 3.58 30.46 -1.32
N GLY A 6 4.01 30.66 -2.57
CA GLY A 6 4.15 29.58 -3.55
C GLY A 6 5.27 28.62 -3.18
N SER A 7 6.46 29.15 -2.85
CA SER A 7 7.64 28.34 -2.52
C SER A 7 7.46 27.51 -1.24
N LEU A 8 6.85 28.08 -0.21
CA LEU A 8 6.51 27.38 1.04
C LEU A 8 5.46 26.28 0.81
N HIS A 9 4.41 26.56 0.02
CA HIS A 9 3.38 25.57 -0.25
C HIS A 9 3.92 24.40 -1.10
N THR A 10 4.74 24.69 -2.12
CA THR A 10 5.41 23.65 -2.91
C THR A 10 6.40 22.84 -2.06
N THR A 11 7.15 23.48 -1.16
CA THR A 11 8.09 22.80 -0.25
C THR A 11 7.35 21.93 0.77
N LEU A 12 6.24 22.40 1.34
CA LEU A 12 5.39 21.64 2.26
C LEU A 12 4.71 20.46 1.58
N LEU A 13 4.21 20.63 0.35
CA LEU A 13 3.66 19.55 -0.47
C LEU A 13 4.74 18.49 -0.77
N LEU A 14 5.93 18.90 -1.23
CA LEU A 14 7.05 18.00 -1.46
C LEU A 14 7.47 17.24 -0.18
N HIS A 15 7.56 17.92 0.97
CA HIS A 15 7.90 17.28 2.24
C HIS A 15 6.83 16.28 2.69
N THR A 16 5.55 16.60 2.48
CA THR A 16 4.42 15.74 2.89
C THR A 16 4.33 14.50 2.00
N GLU A 17 4.54 14.67 0.69
CA GLU A 17 4.65 13.58 -0.27
C GLU A 17 5.84 12.66 0.07
N VAL A 18 7.03 13.22 0.33
CA VAL A 18 8.21 12.44 0.74
C VAL A 18 7.97 11.69 2.06
N ARG A 19 7.28 12.31 3.02
CA ARG A 19 6.98 11.68 4.32
C ARG A 19 6.01 10.51 4.20
N TRP A 20 4.98 10.62 3.37
CA TRP A 20 4.04 9.51 3.13
C TRP A 20 4.72 8.37 2.36
N LEU A 21 5.56 8.68 1.37
CA LEU A 21 6.33 7.68 0.63
C LEU A 21 7.31 6.92 1.54
N LEU A 22 7.96 7.60 2.49
CA LEU A 22 8.82 6.96 3.48
C LEU A 22 8.02 6.05 4.44
N ARG A 23 6.80 6.44 4.84
CA ARG A 23 5.92 5.61 5.67
C ARG A 23 5.43 4.36 4.93
N GLY A 24 5.06 4.48 3.66
CA GLY A 24 4.71 3.33 2.82
C GLY A 24 5.88 2.36 2.63
N LYS A 25 7.09 2.90 2.39
CA LYS A 25 8.33 2.10 2.32
C LYS A 25 8.65 1.41 3.65
N MET A 26 8.35 2.05 4.78
CA MET A 26 8.52 1.44 6.09
C MET A 26 7.61 0.22 6.27
N LEU A 27 6.34 0.29 5.84
CA LEU A 27 5.43 -0.87 5.90
C LEU A 27 5.92 -2.03 5.03
N VAL A 28 6.38 -1.74 3.81
CA VAL A 28 6.99 -2.75 2.92
C VAL A 28 8.19 -3.42 3.60
N ARG A 29 9.10 -2.61 4.18
CA ARG A 29 10.28 -3.14 4.88
C ARG A 29 9.93 -3.96 6.12
N ILE A 30 8.92 -3.54 6.89
CA ILE A 30 8.46 -4.29 8.06
C ILE A 30 7.95 -5.67 7.63
N PHE A 31 7.18 -5.74 6.53
CA PHE A 31 6.70 -7.02 6.03
C PHE A 31 7.83 -7.91 5.49
N GLU A 32 8.77 -7.34 4.74
CA GLU A 32 9.94 -8.06 4.23
C GLU A 32 10.82 -8.60 5.38
N SER A 33 10.98 -7.83 6.45
CA SER A 33 11.81 -8.19 7.61
C SER A 33 11.03 -8.93 8.70
N ARG A 34 9.78 -9.35 8.44
CA ARG A 34 8.87 -9.89 9.48
C ARG A 34 9.47 -11.07 10.24
N MET A 35 10.15 -11.98 9.54
CA MET A 35 10.77 -13.17 10.14
C MET A 35 11.94 -12.80 11.06
N GLU A 36 12.78 -11.83 10.66
CA GLU A 36 13.88 -11.33 11.48
C GLU A 36 13.36 -10.57 12.71
N LEU A 37 12.32 -9.76 12.54
CA LEU A 37 11.65 -9.06 13.63
C LEU A 37 11.02 -10.06 14.61
N MET A 38 10.35 -11.09 14.10
CA MET A 38 9.82 -12.19 14.92
C MET A 38 10.94 -12.83 15.73
N ALA A 39 12.03 -13.26 15.08
CA ALA A 39 13.16 -13.88 15.75
C ALA A 39 13.77 -12.99 16.84
N TYR A 40 13.86 -11.68 16.59
CA TYR A 40 14.38 -10.70 17.55
C TYR A 40 13.46 -10.51 18.77
N PHE A 41 12.14 -10.52 18.57
CA PHE A 41 11.15 -10.29 19.62
C PHE A 41 10.75 -11.55 20.39
N ILE A 42 11.12 -12.76 19.96
CA ILE A 42 10.86 -14.03 20.71
C ILE A 42 11.32 -13.96 22.18
N GLY A 43 12.35 -13.16 22.50
CA GLY A 43 12.86 -12.97 23.87
C GLY A 43 12.51 -11.63 24.53
N HIS A 44 11.80 -10.73 23.86
CA HIS A 44 11.50 -9.38 24.35
C HIS A 44 9.99 -9.16 24.42
N LYS A 45 9.46 -8.79 25.59
CA LYS A 45 8.05 -8.35 25.70
C LYS A 45 7.85 -7.08 24.89
N PHE A 46 7.35 -7.25 23.67
CA PHE A 46 6.95 -6.18 22.79
C PHE A 46 5.45 -6.31 22.50
N GLU A 47 4.71 -5.20 22.61
CA GLU A 47 3.25 -5.19 22.47
C GLU A 47 2.73 -5.72 21.12
N LEU A 48 3.57 -5.78 20.09
CA LEU A 48 3.19 -6.30 18.77
C LEU A 48 3.70 -7.73 18.49
N SER A 49 4.40 -8.36 19.45
CA SER A 49 4.86 -9.75 19.35
C SER A 49 3.73 -10.69 18.91
N ASP A 50 2.57 -10.57 19.54
CA ASP A 50 1.41 -11.43 19.27
C ASP A 50 0.86 -11.23 17.85
N ARG A 51 0.99 -10.02 17.29
CA ARG A 51 0.55 -9.72 15.92
C ARG A 51 1.44 -10.35 14.87
N LEU A 52 2.73 -10.48 15.15
CA LEU A 52 3.66 -11.12 14.22
C LEU A 52 3.39 -12.63 14.08
N ASN A 53 2.69 -13.26 15.02
CA ASN A 53 2.23 -14.66 14.91
C ASN A 53 0.77 -14.78 14.41
N ASN A 54 0.08 -13.67 14.14
CA ASN A 54 -1.31 -13.68 13.72
C ASN A 54 -1.41 -13.64 12.19
N MET A 55 -1.79 -14.77 11.59
CA MET A 55 -1.90 -14.88 10.13
C MET A 55 -2.87 -13.88 9.50
N ALA A 56 -4.02 -13.62 10.13
CA ALA A 56 -4.97 -12.62 9.64
C ALA A 56 -4.36 -11.20 9.59
N TRP A 57 -3.60 -10.86 10.63
CA TRP A 57 -2.90 -9.59 10.68
C TRP A 57 -1.77 -9.51 9.65
N LEU A 58 -1.00 -10.59 9.48
CA LEU A 58 0.06 -10.68 8.48
C LEU A 58 -0.48 -10.57 7.06
N SER A 59 -1.58 -11.26 6.72
CA SER A 59 -2.25 -11.11 5.42
C SER A 59 -2.71 -9.67 5.17
N THR A 60 -3.27 -9.03 6.20
CA THR A 60 -3.66 -7.61 6.10
C THR A 60 -2.45 -6.71 5.87
N LEU A 61 -1.33 -6.98 6.55
CA LEU A 61 -0.09 -6.23 6.37
C LEU A 61 0.51 -6.46 4.97
N ALA A 62 0.48 -7.69 4.45
CA ALA A 62 0.94 -8.04 3.11
C ALA A 62 0.19 -7.26 2.04
N HIS A 63 -1.16 -7.25 2.13
CA HIS A 63 -2.02 -6.45 1.25
C HIS A 63 -1.69 -4.96 1.31
N LEU A 64 -1.55 -4.40 2.51
CA LEU A 64 -1.20 -2.99 2.67
C LEU A 64 0.17 -2.69 2.05
N ALA A 65 1.17 -3.55 2.25
CA ALA A 65 2.49 -3.40 1.65
C ALA A 65 2.39 -3.32 0.11
N ASP A 66 1.60 -4.20 -0.52
CA ASP A 66 1.37 -4.16 -1.96
C ASP A 66 0.67 -2.87 -2.41
N ILE A 67 -0.35 -2.41 -1.70
CA ILE A 67 -1.05 -1.15 -2.02
C ILE A 67 -0.10 0.05 -1.89
N PHE A 68 0.68 0.13 -0.81
CA PHE A 68 1.64 1.21 -0.62
C PHE A 68 2.72 1.22 -1.70
N ARG A 69 3.19 0.04 -2.14
CA ARG A 69 4.13 -0.08 -3.26
C ARG A 69 3.52 0.50 -4.55
N LYS A 70 2.28 0.12 -4.87
CA LYS A 70 1.56 0.61 -6.06
C LYS A 70 1.26 2.10 -6.00
N LEU A 71 0.90 2.64 -4.83
CA LEU A 71 0.71 4.08 -4.62
C LEU A 71 2.03 4.84 -4.76
N ASN A 72 3.12 4.30 -4.22
CA ASN A 72 4.44 4.91 -4.36
C ASN A 72 4.88 4.94 -5.84
N GLU A 73 4.62 3.89 -6.61
CA GLU A 73 4.84 3.87 -8.07
C GLU A 73 4.02 4.95 -8.78
N LEU A 74 2.75 5.12 -8.42
CA LEU A 74 1.90 6.18 -8.97
C LEU A 74 2.45 7.57 -8.63
N CYS A 75 2.80 7.82 -7.36
CA CYS A 75 3.39 9.10 -6.93
C CYS A 75 4.68 9.41 -7.68
N LEU A 76 5.60 8.45 -7.82
CA LEU A 76 6.82 8.63 -8.60
C LEU A 76 6.52 8.90 -10.08
N ALA A 77 5.53 8.20 -10.65
CA ALA A 77 5.09 8.44 -12.01
C ALA A 77 4.48 9.84 -12.19
N LEU A 78 3.85 10.42 -11.17
CA LEU A 78 3.29 11.78 -11.19
C LEU A 78 4.37 12.86 -10.96
N GLN A 79 5.37 12.60 -10.13
CA GLN A 79 6.49 13.52 -9.83
C GLN A 79 7.55 13.61 -10.95
N GLY A 80 7.42 12.84 -12.04
CA GLY A 80 8.36 12.87 -13.15
C GLY A 80 8.46 14.28 -13.79
N LYS A 81 9.70 14.74 -14.06
CA LYS A 81 10.04 16.10 -14.53
C LYS A 81 9.36 16.62 -15.81
N GLN A 82 8.48 15.83 -16.45
CA GLN A 82 7.82 16.14 -17.73
C GLN A 82 6.33 15.76 -17.76
N VAL A 83 5.70 15.52 -16.61
CA VAL A 83 4.27 15.15 -16.58
C VAL A 83 3.41 16.41 -16.61
N ASN A 84 2.66 16.61 -17.69
CA ASN A 84 1.67 17.68 -17.76
C ASN A 84 0.35 17.26 -17.08
N ILE A 85 -0.54 18.23 -16.84
CA ILE A 85 -1.81 18.01 -16.11
C ILE A 85 -2.68 16.93 -16.79
N LEU A 86 -2.71 16.89 -18.12
CA LEU A 86 -3.49 15.88 -18.86
C LEU A 86 -2.92 14.47 -18.63
N GLN A 87 -1.60 14.31 -18.73
CA GLN A 87 -0.93 13.04 -18.45
C GLN A 87 -1.07 12.60 -16.98
N ALA A 88 -1.06 13.55 -16.04
CA ALA A 88 -1.32 13.26 -14.63
C ALA A 88 -2.74 12.72 -14.44
N LYS A 89 -3.73 13.38 -15.06
CA LYS A 89 -5.14 12.93 -15.04
C LYS A 89 -5.28 11.54 -15.66
N ASP A 90 -4.65 11.28 -16.81
CA ASP A 90 -4.69 9.98 -17.47
C ASP A 90 -4.10 8.87 -16.58
N LYS A 91 -3.00 9.16 -15.87
CA LYS A 91 -2.38 8.23 -14.90
C LYS A 91 -3.32 7.92 -13.73
N LEU A 92 -3.98 8.93 -13.16
CA LEU A 92 -4.96 8.75 -12.08
C LEU A 92 -6.16 7.91 -12.55
N VAL A 93 -6.71 8.21 -13.73
CA VAL A 93 -7.81 7.44 -14.33
C VAL A 93 -7.39 5.99 -14.59
N ALA A 94 -6.19 5.77 -15.14
CA ALA A 94 -5.66 4.44 -15.35
C ALA A 94 -5.48 3.68 -14.04
N PHE A 95 -5.02 4.34 -12.98
CA PHE A 95 -4.89 3.73 -11.66
C PHE A 95 -6.25 3.40 -11.03
N SER A 96 -7.25 4.27 -11.15
CA SER A 96 -8.62 3.99 -10.73
C SER A 96 -9.19 2.75 -11.43
N ARG A 97 -8.95 2.60 -12.74
CA ARG A 97 -9.33 1.38 -13.49
C ARG A 97 -8.59 0.12 -13.02
N LYS A 98 -7.31 0.24 -12.65
CA LYS A 98 -6.57 -0.87 -12.05
C LYS A 98 -7.17 -1.30 -10.72
N ILE A 99 -7.57 -0.35 -9.87
CA ILE A 99 -8.27 -0.67 -8.61
C ILE A 99 -9.56 -1.42 -8.87
N GLN A 100 -10.37 -0.98 -9.84
CA GLN A 100 -11.59 -1.69 -10.22
C GLN A 100 -11.32 -3.14 -10.60
N TYR A 101 -10.28 -3.36 -11.42
CA TYR A 101 -9.84 -4.70 -11.78
C TYR A 101 -9.39 -5.52 -10.55
N TRP A 102 -8.64 -4.92 -9.63
CA TRP A 102 -8.22 -5.59 -8.40
C TRP A 102 -9.38 -5.97 -7.50
N ILE A 103 -10.44 -5.15 -7.40
CA ILE A 103 -11.67 -5.49 -6.67
C ILE A 103 -12.28 -6.77 -7.27
N SER A 104 -12.45 -6.81 -8.59
CA SER A 104 -12.98 -8.00 -9.27
C SER A 104 -12.08 -9.23 -9.14
N ALA A 105 -10.76 -9.05 -9.09
CA ALA A 105 -9.82 -10.15 -8.85
C ALA A 105 -9.99 -10.73 -7.45
N VAL A 106 -10.11 -9.87 -6.43
CA VAL A 106 -10.35 -10.28 -5.02
C VAL A 106 -11.69 -11.00 -4.88
N GLU A 107 -12.74 -10.58 -5.59
CA GLU A 107 -14.04 -11.29 -5.63
C GLU A 107 -13.91 -12.71 -6.18
N GLN A 108 -12.99 -12.92 -7.12
CA GLN A 108 -12.68 -14.23 -7.71
C GLN A 108 -11.63 -15.02 -6.92
N ASN A 109 -11.25 -14.54 -5.74
CA ASN A 109 -10.19 -15.10 -4.90
C ASN A 109 -8.81 -15.17 -5.62
N ASN A 110 -8.57 -14.26 -6.57
CA ASN A 110 -7.30 -14.11 -7.26
C ASN A 110 -6.50 -12.95 -6.66
N PHE A 111 -5.34 -13.26 -6.11
CA PHE A 111 -4.43 -12.31 -5.47
C PHE A 111 -3.11 -12.10 -6.23
N GLU A 112 -2.96 -12.58 -7.47
CA GLU A 112 -1.72 -12.46 -8.26
C GLU A 112 -1.27 -10.99 -8.45
N CYS A 113 -2.21 -10.05 -8.44
CA CYS A 113 -1.94 -8.62 -8.50
C CYS A 113 -1.24 -8.07 -7.25
N PHE A 114 -1.34 -8.80 -6.14
CA PHE A 114 -0.80 -8.51 -4.81
C PHE A 114 0.27 -9.56 -4.50
N ARG A 115 1.44 -9.44 -5.15
CA ARG A 115 2.52 -10.45 -5.04
C ARG A 115 2.87 -10.77 -3.59
N THR A 116 3.00 -9.75 -2.75
CA THR A 116 3.38 -9.95 -1.35
C THR A 116 2.32 -10.76 -0.60
N LEU A 117 1.03 -10.51 -0.86
CA LEU A 117 -0.07 -11.30 -0.31
C LEU A 117 -0.14 -12.71 -0.94
N SER A 118 -0.04 -12.83 -2.26
CA SER A 118 -0.09 -14.12 -2.98
C SER A 118 1.00 -15.05 -2.48
N ASP A 119 2.25 -14.57 -2.49
CA ASP A 119 3.42 -15.32 -2.03
C ASP A 119 3.24 -15.76 -0.57
N PHE A 120 2.64 -14.90 0.28
CA PHE A 120 2.34 -15.25 1.67
C PHE A 120 1.27 -16.34 1.79
N LEU A 121 0.17 -16.24 1.05
CA LEU A 121 -0.89 -17.26 1.09
C LEU A 121 -0.38 -18.62 0.57
N GLU A 122 0.47 -18.60 -0.47
CA GLU A 122 1.12 -19.77 -1.04
C GLU A 122 2.16 -20.39 -0.08
N GLU A 123 3.03 -19.58 0.52
CA GLU A 123 4.10 -20.02 1.44
C GLU A 123 3.54 -20.78 2.66
N TYR A 124 2.39 -20.34 3.18
CA TYR A 124 1.78 -20.94 4.37
C TYR A 124 0.62 -21.89 4.03
N GLU A 125 0.30 -22.10 2.74
CA GLU A 125 -0.83 -22.89 2.25
C GLU A 125 -2.17 -22.53 2.93
N VAL A 126 -2.45 -21.23 3.08
CA VAL A 126 -3.65 -20.72 3.79
C VAL A 126 -4.57 -19.96 2.86
N ASP A 127 -5.87 -20.23 2.99
CA ASP A 127 -6.90 -19.41 2.36
C ASP A 127 -7.10 -18.09 3.10
N LEU A 128 -7.39 -17.03 2.35
CA LEU A 128 -7.73 -15.75 2.96
C LEU A 128 -9.13 -15.80 3.59
N ASP A 129 -9.20 -15.45 4.87
CA ASP A 129 -10.47 -15.32 5.60
C ASP A 129 -11.45 -14.39 4.87
N MET A 130 -12.72 -14.77 4.86
CA MET A 130 -13.81 -14.03 4.24
C MET A 130 -13.89 -12.61 4.79
N GLU A 131 -13.73 -12.41 6.10
CA GLU A 131 -13.76 -11.07 6.72
C GLU A 131 -12.63 -10.18 6.21
N ILE A 132 -11.42 -10.73 6.10
CA ILE A 132 -10.25 -9.99 5.59
C ILE A 132 -10.45 -9.65 4.12
N ARG A 133 -10.94 -10.61 3.32
CA ARG A 133 -11.24 -10.41 1.90
C ARG A 133 -12.27 -9.30 1.70
N ASP A 134 -13.32 -9.26 2.51
CA ASP A 134 -14.33 -8.19 2.48
C ASP A 134 -13.74 -6.84 2.94
N GLY A 135 -12.86 -6.86 3.92
CA GLY A 135 -12.06 -5.70 4.33
C GLY A 135 -11.19 -5.15 3.19
N ILE A 136 -10.52 -6.03 2.44
CA ILE A 136 -9.70 -5.67 1.27
C ILE A 136 -10.58 -5.01 0.19
N LYS A 137 -11.72 -5.60 -0.15
CA LYS A 137 -12.66 -5.02 -1.14
C LYS A 137 -13.16 -3.65 -0.72
N THR A 138 -13.56 -3.52 0.55
CA THR A 138 -14.02 -2.23 1.11
C THR A 138 -12.92 -1.18 1.03
N HIS A 139 -11.70 -1.54 1.41
CA HIS A 139 -10.54 -0.65 1.34
C HIS A 139 -10.23 -0.20 -0.09
N LEU A 140 -10.19 -1.13 -1.04
CA LEU A 140 -9.98 -0.82 -2.46
C LEU A 140 -11.08 0.11 -3.01
N SER A 141 -12.33 -0.15 -2.64
CA SER A 141 -13.47 0.66 -3.09
C SER A 141 -13.38 2.09 -2.55
N SER A 142 -13.02 2.26 -1.27
CA SER A 142 -12.76 3.57 -0.67
C SER A 142 -11.58 4.28 -1.34
N LEU A 143 -10.49 3.57 -1.62
CA LEU A 143 -9.32 4.11 -2.31
C LEU A 143 -9.68 4.59 -3.72
N GLN A 144 -10.49 3.82 -4.45
CA GLN A 144 -10.96 4.22 -5.79
C GLN A 144 -11.76 5.52 -5.74
N GLN A 145 -12.70 5.64 -4.79
CA GLN A 145 -13.52 6.84 -4.61
C GLN A 145 -12.65 8.07 -4.29
N SER A 146 -11.57 7.90 -3.52
CA SER A 146 -10.66 9.02 -3.18
C SER A 146 -9.86 9.56 -4.38
N LEU A 147 -9.78 8.80 -5.48
CA LEU A 147 -9.04 9.19 -6.69
C LEU A 147 -9.95 9.84 -7.76
N THR A 148 -11.26 9.88 -7.53
CA THR A 148 -12.27 10.38 -8.47
C THR A 148 -12.73 11.77 -8.07
#